data_AF-A0A1V5WJT1-F1
#
_entry.id   AF-A0A1V5WJT1-F1
#
_cell.length_a   1.000
_cell.length_b   1.000
_cell.length_c   1.000
_cell.angle_alpha   90.00
_cell.angle_beta   90.00
_cell.angle_gamma   90.00
#
_symmetry.space_group_name_H-M   'P 1'
#
loop_
_entity.id
_entity.type
_entity.pdbx_description
1 polymer ?
#
loop_
_entity_poly.entity_id
_entity_poly.type
_entity_poly.pdbx_seq_one_letter_code
_entity_poly.pdbx_strand_id
1 'polypeptide(L)'
;MAAILHDIGIRNAEEKYHSSAGNYQEREGPPVAEKLMEDLTMEKSVKDRILYLIGNHHTYTNINGIDYQILIEADFLVNIFEDRLHKESIDSIKKNIFRTTAGITLLDTLYYNGGS
;
A
#
# COMPACT_ATOMS: atom_id res chain seq x y z
N MET A 1 -6.42 6.23 -7.44
CA MET A 1 -5.67 7.39 -6.90
C MET A 1 -4.79 7.01 -5.73
N ALA A 2 -5.31 6.39 -4.67
CA ALA A 2 -4.48 5.92 -3.55
C ALA A 2 -3.32 5.00 -3.99
N ALA A 3 -3.54 4.03 -4.89
CA ALA A 3 -2.47 3.17 -5.42
C ALA A 3 -1.32 3.92 -6.13
N ILE A 4 -1.54 5.13 -6.65
CA ILE A 4 -0.50 5.95 -7.29
C ILE A 4 0.19 6.86 -6.28
N LEU A 5 -0.49 7.19 -5.17
CA LEU A 5 -0.06 8.19 -4.20
C LEU A 5 0.32 7.58 -2.84
N HIS A 6 0.23 6.27 -2.64
CA HIS A 6 0.47 5.67 -1.33
C HIS A 6 1.91 5.94 -0.84
N ASP A 7 2.90 5.75 -1.72
CA ASP A 7 4.31 6.06 -1.43
C ASP A 7 4.70 7.54 -1.49
N ILE A 8 3.73 8.46 -1.65
CA ILE A 8 4.07 9.87 -1.85
C ILE A 8 4.76 10.52 -0.63
N GLY A 9 4.66 9.85 0.52
CA GLY A 9 5.37 10.23 1.75
C GLY A 9 6.87 9.91 1.75
N ILE A 10 7.38 9.03 0.87
CA ILE A 10 8.78 8.55 0.91
C ILE A 10 9.78 9.71 0.89
N ARG A 11 9.66 10.62 -0.08
CA ARG A 11 10.64 11.71 -0.24
C ARG A 11 10.70 12.61 1.00
N ASN A 12 9.54 12.97 1.54
CA ASN A 12 9.47 13.78 2.76
C ASN A 12 9.99 13.01 3.98
N ALA A 13 9.77 11.69 4.04
CA ALA A 13 10.27 10.84 5.11
C ALA A 13 11.81 10.77 5.09
N GLU A 14 12.40 10.59 3.92
CA GLU A 14 13.86 10.60 3.72
C GLU A 14 14.47 11.96 4.05
N GLU A 15 13.85 13.07 3.62
CA GLU A 15 14.34 14.43 3.87
C GLU A 15 14.27 14.82 5.36
N LYS A 16 13.19 14.46 6.06
CA LYS A 16 12.97 14.87 7.46
C LYS A 16 13.56 13.92 8.49
N TYR A 17 13.54 12.62 8.23
CA TYR A 17 13.89 11.58 9.21
C TYR A 17 15.08 10.72 8.77
N HIS A 18 15.64 10.93 7.57
CA HIS A 18 16.67 10.07 6.99
C HIS A 18 16.28 8.59 6.98
N SER A 19 14.98 8.33 6.78
CA SER A 19 14.41 6.98 6.81
C SER A 19 13.18 6.91 5.92
N SER A 20 13.04 5.80 5.19
CA SER A 20 11.88 5.44 4.40
C SER A 20 10.90 4.53 5.15
N ALA A 21 10.99 4.43 6.48
CA ALA A 21 10.11 3.55 7.25
C ALA A 21 8.61 3.92 7.09
N GLY A 22 7.75 2.89 7.01
CA GLY A 22 6.33 3.04 6.69
C GLY A 22 5.57 4.03 7.58
N ASN A 23 5.87 4.06 8.88
CA ASN A 23 5.25 5.01 9.83
C ASN A 23 5.56 6.49 9.51
N TYR A 24 6.72 6.77 8.89
CA TYR A 24 7.05 8.12 8.42
C TYR A 24 6.35 8.42 7.09
N GLN A 25 6.26 7.44 6.19
CA GLN A 25 5.52 7.60 4.95
C GLN A 25 4.03 7.88 5.19
N GLU A 26 3.39 7.13 6.08
CA GLU A 26 1.99 7.32 6.50
C GLU A 26 1.74 8.71 7.10
N ARG A 27 2.72 9.25 7.82
CA ARG A 27 2.63 10.59 8.41
C ARG A 27 2.79 11.69 7.36
N GLU A 28 3.71 11.53 6.43
CA GLU A 28 4.09 12.58 5.48
C GLU A 28 3.31 12.52 4.16
N GLY A 29 2.69 11.39 3.84
CA GLY A 29 1.93 11.17 2.61
C GLY A 29 0.63 11.98 2.51
N PRO A 30 -0.27 11.96 3.52
CA PRO A 30 -1.56 12.65 3.44
C PRO A 30 -1.46 14.15 3.16
N PRO A 31 -0.59 14.94 3.81
CA PRO A 31 -0.45 16.37 3.50
C PRO A 31 0.00 16.64 2.05
N VAL A 32 0.85 15.79 1.48
CA VAL A 32 1.32 15.93 0.10
C VAL A 32 0.22 15.58 -0.88
N ALA A 33 -0.51 14.48 -0.63
CA ALA A 33 -1.64 14.07 -1.44
C ALA A 33 -2.78 15.09 -1.40
N GLU A 34 -3.06 15.68 -0.22
CA GLU A 34 -4.09 16.70 -0.06
C GLU A 34 -3.82 17.92 -0.94
N LYS A 35 -2.57 18.38 -0.98
CA LYS A 35 -2.13 19.50 -1.80
C LYS A 35 -2.23 19.20 -3.31
N LEU A 36 -1.89 17.99 -3.73
CA LEU A 36 -2.03 17.59 -5.13
C LEU A 36 -3.48 17.45 -5.60
N MET A 37 -4.39 17.22 -4.66
CA MET A 37 -5.82 17.09 -4.93
C MET A 37 -6.59 18.41 -4.71
N GLU A 38 -5.92 19.51 -4.35
CA GLU A 38 -6.55 20.79 -3.99
C GLU A 38 -7.33 21.40 -5.18
N ASP A 39 -6.79 21.24 -6.40
CA ASP A 39 -7.40 21.74 -7.64
C ASP A 39 -8.36 20.74 -8.32
N LEU A 40 -8.56 19.55 -7.74
CA LEU A 40 -9.43 18.53 -8.30
C LEU A 40 -10.85 18.65 -7.73
N THR A 41 -11.84 18.78 -8.62
CA THR A 41 -13.26 18.69 -8.21
C THR A 41 -13.59 17.25 -7.85
N MET A 42 -13.62 16.95 -6.55
CA MET A 42 -14.01 15.63 -6.02
C MET A 42 -14.89 15.76 -4.78
N GLU A 43 -15.71 14.75 -4.55
CA GLU A 43 -16.54 14.70 -3.34
C GLU A 43 -15.65 14.60 -2.10
N LYS A 44 -16.02 15.31 -1.03
CA LYS A 44 -15.25 15.31 0.22
C LYS A 44 -15.05 13.91 0.78
N SER A 45 -16.08 13.06 0.73
CA SER A 45 -16.01 11.67 1.22
C SER A 45 -14.96 10.85 0.47
N VAL A 46 -14.82 11.06 -0.85
CA VAL A 46 -13.80 10.43 -1.69
C VAL A 46 -12.41 10.95 -1.34
N LYS A 47 -12.25 12.27 -1.15
CA LYS A 47 -10.98 12.87 -0.71
C LYS A 47 -10.54 12.32 0.64
N ASP A 48 -11.44 12.35 1.63
CA ASP A 48 -11.21 11.84 2.98
C ASP A 48 -10.82 10.35 2.94
N ARG A 49 -11.47 9.55 2.08
CA ARG A 49 -11.13 8.14 1.89
C ARG A 49 -9.75 7.94 1.28
N ILE A 50 -9.36 8.73 0.27
CA ILE A 50 -8.02 8.66 -0.33
C ILE A 50 -6.95 9.02 0.71
N LEU A 51 -7.14 10.10 1.46
CA LEU A 51 -6.21 10.51 2.51
C LEU A 51 -6.09 9.47 3.61
N TYR A 52 -7.20 8.84 4.00
CA TYR A 52 -7.19 7.70 4.93
C TYR A 52 -6.36 6.54 4.40
N LEU A 53 -6.56 6.14 3.14
CA LEU A 53 -5.81 5.04 2.54
C LEU A 53 -4.29 5.33 2.50
N ILE A 54 -3.90 6.55 2.12
CA ILE A 54 -2.49 6.96 2.10
C ILE A 54 -1.92 7.05 3.52
N GLY A 55 -2.69 7.49 4.50
CA GLY A 55 -2.22 7.61 5.89
C GLY A 55 -2.14 6.29 6.66
N ASN A 56 -2.57 5.17 6.06
CA ASN A 56 -2.64 3.89 6.76
C ASN A 56 -2.10 2.71 5.92
N HIS A 57 -1.52 2.92 4.75
CA HIS A 57 -1.16 1.81 3.85
C HIS A 57 -0.10 0.84 4.41
N HIS A 58 0.68 1.24 5.44
CA HIS A 58 1.59 0.35 6.18
C HIS A 58 0.96 -0.21 7.47
N THR A 59 -0.33 0.07 7.71
CA THR A 59 -1.12 -0.40 8.85
C THR A 59 -2.02 -1.57 8.43
N TYR A 60 -1.53 -2.79 8.64
CA TYR A 60 -2.18 -4.02 8.18
C TYR A 60 -3.28 -4.56 9.13
N THR A 61 -3.63 -3.81 10.16
CA THR A 61 -4.71 -4.16 11.10
C THR A 61 -5.99 -3.41 10.76
N ASN A 62 -7.14 -4.06 10.92
CA ASN A 62 -8.47 -3.45 10.76
C ASN A 62 -8.72 -2.89 9.33
N ILE A 63 -8.36 -3.66 8.31
CA ILE A 63 -8.59 -3.33 6.90
C ILE A 63 -10.10 -3.19 6.64
N ASN A 64 -10.57 -1.95 6.63
CA ASN A 64 -11.97 -1.61 6.38
C ASN A 64 -12.18 -1.30 4.90
N GLY A 65 -13.01 -2.08 4.21
CA GLY A 65 -13.39 -1.84 2.81
C GLY A 65 -12.54 -2.58 1.78
N ILE A 66 -13.15 -2.92 0.64
CA ILE A 66 -12.52 -3.70 -0.43
C ILE A 66 -11.42 -2.91 -1.17
N ASP A 67 -11.59 -1.60 -1.29
CA ASP A 67 -10.60 -0.68 -1.85
C ASP A 67 -9.31 -0.64 -1.03
N TYR A 68 -9.43 -0.69 0.30
CA TYR A 68 -8.28 -0.74 1.19
C TYR A 68 -7.56 -2.09 1.12
N GLN A 69 -8.32 -3.18 1.08
CA GLN A 69 -7.78 -4.53 0.90
C GLN A 69 -7.01 -4.67 -0.42
N ILE A 70 -7.56 -4.16 -1.53
CA ILE A 70 -6.90 -4.17 -2.84
C ILE A 70 -5.60 -3.36 -2.80
N LEU A 71 -5.59 -2.20 -2.14
CA LEU A 71 -4.40 -1.36 -2.03
C LEU A 71 -3.28 -2.09 -1.28
N ILE A 72 -3.57 -2.66 -0.11
CA ILE A 72 -2.59 -3.40 0.70
C ILE A 72 -2.07 -4.62 -0.06
N GLU A 73 -2.96 -5.39 -0.71
CA GLU A 73 -2.53 -6.55 -1.50
C GLU A 73 -1.60 -6.16 -2.65
N ALA A 74 -1.88 -5.04 -3.33
CA ALA A 74 -1.03 -4.54 -4.40
C ALA A 74 0.35 -4.09 -3.90
N ASP A 75 0.39 -3.38 -2.76
CA ASP A 75 1.64 -2.97 -2.09
C ASP A 75 2.50 -4.20 -1.71
N PHE A 76 1.91 -5.22 -1.09
CA PHE A 76 2.64 -6.45 -0.76
C PHE A 76 3.20 -7.18 -1.98
N LEU A 77 2.51 -7.17 -3.13
CA LEU A 77 3.04 -7.78 -4.34
C LEU A 77 4.34 -7.12 -4.79
N VAL A 78 4.45 -5.79 -4.66
CA VAL A 78 5.67 -5.03 -4.99
C VAL A 78 6.74 -5.26 -3.93
N ASN A 79 6.39 -5.16 -2.65
CA ASN A 79 7.34 -5.35 -1.54
C ASN A 79 7.98 -6.75 -1.55
N ILE A 80 7.21 -7.81 -1.88
CA ILE A 80 7.77 -9.17 -2.03
C ILE A 80 8.89 -9.20 -3.10
N PHE A 81 8.70 -8.49 -4.22
CA PHE A 81 9.68 -8.43 -5.31
C PHE A 81 10.90 -7.60 -4.93
N GLU A 82 10.69 -6.40 -4.37
CA GLU A 82 11.76 -5.47 -4.02
C GLU A 82 12.67 -6.02 -2.91
N ASP A 83 12.07 -6.56 -1.84
CA ASP A 83 12.80 -7.12 -0.70
C ASP A 83 13.29 -8.56 -0.93
N ARG A 84 12.94 -9.17 -2.09
CA ARG A 84 13.26 -10.55 -2.46
C ARG A 84 12.90 -11.54 -1.34
N LEU A 85 11.67 -11.42 -0.83
CA LEU A 85 11.22 -12.24 0.28
C LEU A 85 11.26 -13.74 -0.05
N HIS A 86 11.64 -14.55 0.92
CA HIS A 86 11.69 -16.00 0.78
C HIS A 86 10.30 -16.62 0.97
N LYS A 87 10.12 -17.85 0.49
CA LYS A 87 8.82 -18.52 0.41
C LYS A 87 8.03 -18.54 1.72
N GLU A 88 8.69 -18.75 2.86
CA GLU A 88 8.02 -18.77 4.17
C GLU A 88 7.39 -17.41 4.53
N SER A 89 8.06 -16.31 4.19
CA SER A 89 7.51 -14.96 4.36
C SER A 89 6.32 -14.72 3.44
N ILE A 90 6.41 -15.17 2.18
CA ILE A 90 5.31 -15.07 1.22
C ILE A 90 4.10 -15.90 1.68
N ASP A 91 4.30 -17.11 2.22
CA ASP A 91 3.24 -17.95 2.78
C ASP A 91 2.53 -17.25 3.96
N SER A 92 3.31 -16.62 4.85
CA SER A 92 2.78 -15.84 5.97
C SER A 92 1.95 -14.64 5.48
N ILE A 93 2.47 -13.89 4.51
CA ILE A 93 1.78 -12.74 3.91
C ILE A 93 0.48 -13.19 3.24
N LYS A 94 0.52 -14.25 2.42
CA LYS A 94 -0.66 -14.82 1.75
C LYS A 94 -1.74 -15.19 2.77
N LYS A 95 -1.37 -15.87 3.85
CA LYS A 95 -2.31 -16.30 4.89
C LYS A 95 -2.90 -15.12 5.66
N ASN A 96 -2.05 -14.18 6.08
CA ASN A 96 -2.44 -13.16 7.05
C ASN A 96 -3.06 -11.92 6.39
N ILE A 97 -2.67 -11.60 5.15
CA ILE A 97 -3.03 -10.36 4.49
C ILE A 97 -4.00 -10.57 3.32
N PHE A 98 -3.71 -11.51 2.42
CA PHE A 98 -4.47 -11.63 1.16
C PHE A 98 -5.87 -12.22 1.40
N ARG A 99 -6.89 -11.57 0.84
CA ARG A 99 -8.31 -11.93 0.94
C ARG A 99 -9.02 -11.91 -0.40
N THR A 100 -8.62 -11.06 -1.35
CA THR A 100 -9.29 -11.02 -2.66
C THR A 100 -8.85 -12.19 -3.54
N THR A 101 -9.78 -12.74 -4.32
CA THR A 101 -9.48 -13.79 -5.29
C THR A 101 -8.43 -13.33 -6.30
N ALA A 102 -8.50 -12.07 -6.73
CA ALA A 102 -7.56 -11.50 -7.69
C ALA A 102 -6.14 -11.38 -7.09
N GLY A 103 -6.00 -10.84 -5.88
CA GLY A 103 -4.72 -10.72 -5.20
C GLY A 103 -4.07 -12.08 -4.95
N ILE A 104 -4.83 -13.06 -4.46
CA ILE A 104 -4.35 -14.44 -4.24
C ILE A 104 -3.86 -15.06 -5.55
N THR A 105 -4.64 -14.93 -6.62
CA THR A 105 -4.30 -15.48 -7.94
C THR A 105 -3.02 -14.85 -8.50
N LEU A 106 -2.87 -13.53 -8.37
CA LEU A 106 -1.67 -12.82 -8.79
C LEU A 106 -0.44 -13.24 -7.98
N LEU A 107 -0.56 -13.32 -6.65
CA LEU A 107 0.52 -13.78 -5.78
C LEU A 107 0.98 -15.20 -6.14
N ASP A 108 0.03 -16.11 -6.38
CA ASP A 108 0.35 -17.50 -6.79
C ASP A 108 1.01 -17.54 -8.17
N THR A 109 0.53 -16.75 -9.11
CA THR A 109 1.08 -16.67 -10.47
C THR A 109 2.52 -16.15 -10.46
N LEU A 110 2.79 -15.08 -9.70
CA LEU A 110 4.09 -14.43 -9.67
C LEU A 110 5.14 -15.24 -8.89
N TYR A 111 4.75 -15.89 -7.78
CA TYR A 111 5.72 -16.42 -6.81
C TYR A 111 5.67 -17.93 -6.60
N TYR A 112 4.65 -18.63 -7.11
CA TYR A 112 4.51 -20.09 -6.93
C TYR A 112 4.47 -20.86 -8.26
N ASN A 113 3.93 -20.25 -9.33
CA ASN A 113 3.74 -20.93 -10.62
C ASN A 113 4.82 -20.60 -11.68
N GLY A 114 5.84 -19.81 -11.32
CA GLY A 114 6.94 -19.42 -12.21
C GLY A 114 8.24 -20.25 -12.09
N GLY A 115 8.22 -21.36 -11.35
CA GLY A 115 9.40 -22.21 -11.12
C GLY A 115 9.34 -23.55 -11.85
N SER A 116 9.80 -23.56 -13.11
CA SER A 116 10.30 -24.75 -13.82
C SER A 116 11.57 -24.38 -14.58
#